data_AF-A0AAV3XH73-F1
#
_entry.id   AF-A0AAV3XH73-F1
#
_cell.length_a   1.000
_cell.length_b   1.000
_cell.length_c   1.000
_cell.angle_alpha   90.00
_cell.angle_beta   90.00
_cell.angle_gamma   90.00
#
_symmetry.space_group_name_H-M   'P 1'
#
loop_
_entity.id
_entity.type
_entity.pdbx_description
1 polymer ?
#
loop_
_entity_poly.entity_id
_entity_poly.type
_entity_poly.pdbx_seq_one_letter_code
_entity_poly.pdbx_strand_id
1 'polypeptide(L)'
;MQQTLMSVAEAFKSFKELRDLHFKGKLRFKPKPPKYLKGAKLFKVTYPNTGAQKPVLLDGKLKFSLGLTIRRWFGISEFFLPMPSNIDYSKVKEFTILPKNGAFYLEIS
;
A
#
# COMPACT_ATOMS: atom_id res chain seq x y z
N MET A 1 13.41 -5.81 -3.33
CA MET A 1 13.46 -4.34 -3.51
C MET A 1 12.43 -3.71 -2.56
N GLN A 2 12.78 -2.67 -1.82
CA GLN A 2 11.94 -2.11 -0.75
C GLN A 2 10.84 -1.19 -1.32
N GLN A 3 9.58 -1.42 -0.95
CA GLN A 3 8.39 -0.69 -1.47
C GLN A 3 8.49 0.83 -1.28
N THR A 4 9.11 1.28 -0.19
CA THR A 4 9.32 2.70 0.10
C THR A 4 10.17 3.40 -0.97
N LEU A 5 11.24 2.75 -1.45
CA LEU A 5 12.12 3.34 -2.45
C LEU A 5 11.42 3.47 -3.81
N MET A 6 10.59 2.49 -4.17
CA MET A 6 9.79 2.53 -5.40
C MET A 6 8.79 3.70 -5.35
N SER A 7 8.10 3.87 -4.23
CA SER A 7 7.16 4.98 -4.06
C SER A 7 7.84 6.36 -4.17
N VAL A 8 9.04 6.50 -3.63
CA VAL A 8 9.83 7.74 -3.77
C VAL A 8 10.22 7.95 -5.24
N ALA A 9 10.72 6.92 -5.91
CA ALA A 9 11.11 7.01 -7.31
C ALA A 9 9.93 7.41 -8.22
N GLU A 10 8.76 6.81 -8.01
CA GLU A 10 7.52 7.14 -8.73
C GLU A 10 7.11 8.59 -8.50
N ALA A 11 7.15 9.08 -7.25
CA ALA A 11 6.81 10.47 -6.95
C ALA A 11 7.72 11.48 -7.67
N PHE A 12 9.03 11.20 -7.74
CA PHE A 12 9.97 12.04 -8.48
C PHE A 12 9.79 11.94 -10.00
N LYS A 13 9.45 10.76 -10.52
CA LYS A 13 9.12 10.58 -11.94
C LYS A 13 7.91 11.42 -12.35
N SER A 14 6.81 11.33 -11.61
CA SER A 14 5.61 12.13 -11.87
C SER A 14 5.87 13.64 -11.73
N PHE A 15 6.69 14.06 -10.75
CA PHE A 15 7.08 15.46 -10.62
C PHE A 15 7.85 15.97 -11.86
N LYS A 16 8.77 15.17 -12.40
CA LYS A 16 9.53 15.54 -13.60
C LYS A 16 8.61 15.75 -14.81
N GLU A 17 7.67 14.82 -15.03
CA GLU A 17 6.71 14.91 -16.12
C GLU A 17 5.80 16.15 -16.01
N LEU A 18 5.30 16.44 -14.81
CA LEU A 18 4.50 17.65 -14.55
C LEU A 18 5.32 18.93 -14.76
N ARG A 19 6.59 18.94 -14.34
CA ARG A 19 7.48 20.09 -14.53
C ARG A 19 7.71 20.36 -16.01
N ASP A 20 7.95 19.32 -16.80
CA ASP A 20 8.16 19.43 -18.24
C ASP A 20 6.89 19.92 -18.96
N LEU A 21 5.70 19.50 -18.52
CA LEU A 21 4.41 20.02 -19.00
C LEU A 21 4.18 21.49 -18.64
N HIS A 22 4.61 21.93 -17.45
CA HIS A 22 4.55 23.32 -17.04
C HIS A 22 5.48 24.22 -17.86
N PHE A 23 6.69 23.76 -18.17
CA PHE A 23 7.58 24.47 -19.09
C PHE A 23 7.02 24.61 -20.51
N LYS A 24 6.18 23.65 -20.95
CA LYS A 24 5.46 23.72 -22.23
C LYS A 24 4.21 24.60 -22.18
N GLY A 25 3.91 25.27 -21.06
CA GLY A 25 2.72 26.12 -20.90
C GLY A 25 1.39 25.37 -20.79
N LYS A 26 1.39 24.04 -20.71
CA LYS A 26 0.17 23.21 -20.65
C LYS A 26 -0.45 23.10 -19.25
N LEU A 27 0.25 23.59 -18.23
CA LEU A 27 -0.19 23.56 -16.83
C LEU A 27 -0.27 24.98 -16.27
N ARG A 28 -1.46 25.35 -15.79
CA ARG A 28 -1.72 26.64 -15.12
C ARG A 28 -0.96 26.81 -13.80
N PHE A 29 -0.55 25.71 -13.16
CA PHE A 29 0.13 25.73 -11.87
C PHE A 29 1.56 25.23 -11.96
N LYS A 30 2.44 25.79 -11.11
CA LYS A 30 3.82 25.35 -10.98
C LYS A 30 3.90 24.13 -10.05
N PRO A 31 4.33 22.95 -10.54
CA PRO A 31 4.44 21.76 -9.70
C PRO A 31 5.54 21.94 -8.64
N LYS A 32 5.36 21.33 -7.47
CA LYS A 32 6.31 21.38 -6.35
C LYS A 32 6.99 20.01 -6.19
N PRO A 33 8.27 19.96 -5.80
CA PRO A 33 8.96 18.71 -5.57
C PRO A 33 8.29 17.92 -4.42
N PRO A 34 8.30 16.57 -4.48
CA PRO A 34 7.81 15.74 -3.39
C PRO A 34 8.52 16.09 -2.08
N LYS A 35 7.76 16.23 -1.00
CA LYS A 35 8.33 16.47 0.34
C LYS A 35 8.48 15.16 1.08
N TYR A 36 9.51 15.05 1.90
CA TYR A 36 9.62 13.97 2.87
C TYR A 36 8.38 13.91 3.77
N LEU A 37 7.97 12.69 4.11
CA LEU A 37 6.91 12.45 5.08
C LEU A 37 7.36 13.00 6.44
N LYS A 38 6.65 14.00 6.95
CA LYS A 38 6.84 14.53 8.30
C LYS A 38 5.96 13.75 9.29
N GLY A 39 6.58 13.22 10.36
CA GLY A 39 5.91 12.57 11.50
C GLY A 39 5.86 11.03 11.46
N ALA A 40 5.24 10.42 12.48
CA ALA A 40 4.97 8.98 12.59
C ALA A 40 3.80 8.54 11.69
N LYS A 41 3.89 8.84 10.39
CA LYS A 41 2.86 8.47 9.43
C LYS A 41 3.03 7.00 9.06
N LEU A 42 1.94 6.26 9.16
CA LEU A 42 1.88 4.85 8.81
C LEU A 42 2.10 4.69 7.30
N PHE A 43 2.84 3.65 6.92
CA PHE A 43 3.08 3.30 5.53
C PHE A 43 2.01 2.32 5.04
N LYS A 44 1.78 2.30 3.72
CA LYS A 44 1.00 1.22 3.11
C LYS A 44 1.75 -0.11 3.25
N VAL A 45 0.99 -1.19 3.46
CA VAL A 45 1.53 -2.55 3.53
C VAL A 45 0.83 -3.39 2.47
N THR A 46 1.62 -4.07 1.65
CA THR A 46 1.15 -4.81 0.50
C THR A 46 1.46 -6.30 0.66
N TYR A 47 0.44 -7.13 0.47
CA TYR A 47 0.49 -8.58 0.50
C TYR A 47 0.19 -9.15 -0.88
N PRO A 48 1.17 -9.74 -1.58
CA PRO A 48 0.89 -10.43 -2.82
C PRO A 48 0.06 -11.70 -2.54
N ASN A 49 -0.89 -12.04 -3.41
CA ASN A 49 -1.64 -13.31 -3.35
C ASN A 49 -0.81 -14.47 -3.92
N THR A 50 0.51 -14.43 -3.74
CA THR A 50 1.47 -15.43 -4.19
C THR A 50 2.54 -15.64 -3.12
N GLY A 51 3.03 -16.88 -3.02
CA GLY A 51 4.08 -17.25 -2.07
C GLY A 51 3.61 -17.55 -0.64
N ALA A 52 4.57 -17.62 0.29
CA ALA A 52 4.36 -18.11 1.65
C ALA A 52 3.68 -17.11 2.59
N GLN A 53 3.67 -15.81 2.26
CA GLN A 53 3.04 -14.75 3.07
C GLN A 53 1.69 -14.30 2.49
N LYS A 54 1.11 -15.07 1.56
CA LYS A 54 -0.18 -14.76 0.98
C LYS A 54 -1.27 -14.73 2.06
N PRO A 55 -2.25 -13.81 1.97
CA PRO A 55 -3.43 -13.87 2.81
C PRO A 55 -4.13 -15.21 2.62
N VAL A 56 -4.84 -15.70 3.63
CA VAL A 56 -5.57 -16.98 3.55
C VAL A 56 -7.02 -16.74 3.90
N LEU A 57 -7.94 -17.27 3.10
CA LEU A 57 -9.37 -17.24 3.39
C LEU A 57 -9.71 -18.41 4.32
N LEU A 58 -10.15 -18.13 5.54
CA LEU A 58 -10.63 -19.09 6.53
C LEU A 58 -12.01 -18.64 7.02
N ASP A 59 -13.02 -19.49 6.89
CA ASP A 59 -14.38 -19.23 7.38
C ASP A 59 -14.95 -17.84 7.00
N GLY A 60 -14.73 -17.42 5.74
CA GLY A 60 -15.18 -16.12 5.23
C GLY A 60 -14.36 -14.91 5.71
N LYS A 61 -13.23 -15.13 6.40
CA LYS A 61 -12.32 -14.09 6.88
C LYS A 61 -10.95 -14.21 6.19
N LEU A 62 -10.41 -13.07 5.78
CA LEU A 62 -9.04 -12.92 5.30
C LEU A 62 -8.07 -12.87 6.47
N LYS A 63 -7.14 -13.81 6.52
CA LYS A 63 -6.06 -13.87 7.48
C LYS A 63 -4.78 -13.27 6.91
N PHE A 64 -4.20 -12.30 7.60
CA PHE A 64 -2.97 -11.62 7.20
C PHE A 64 -1.86 -11.89 8.22
N SER A 65 -0.69 -12.32 7.75
CA SER A 65 0.48 -12.52 8.61
C SER A 65 1.23 -11.22 8.87
N LEU A 66 1.71 -11.02 10.10
CA LEU A 66 2.44 -9.83 10.53
C LEU A 66 3.98 -10.03 10.55
N GLY A 67 4.44 -11.24 10.17
CA GLY A 67 5.86 -11.57 10.12
C GLY A 67 6.48 -11.90 11.49
N LEU A 68 7.70 -12.44 11.43
CA LEU A 68 8.37 -13.00 12.62
C LEU A 68 8.78 -11.94 13.64
N THR A 69 9.16 -10.74 13.19
CA THR A 69 9.58 -9.64 14.08
C THR A 69 8.42 -9.16 14.95
N ILE A 70 7.24 -8.94 14.35
CA ILE A 70 6.04 -8.51 15.08
C ILE A 70 5.61 -9.60 16.07
N ARG A 71 5.65 -10.88 15.65
CA ARG A 71 5.37 -12.00 16.55
C ARG A 71 6.32 -12.06 17.75
N ARG A 72 7.62 -11.82 17.54
CA ARG A 72 8.62 -11.85 18.62
C ARG A 72 8.46 -10.69 19.60
N TRP A 73 8.14 -9.50 19.12
CA TRP A 73 8.09 -8.30 19.97
C TRP A 73 6.74 -8.11 20.66
N PHE A 74 5.64 -8.43 19.97
CA PHE A 74 4.29 -8.15 20.46
C PHE A 74 3.47 -9.40 20.76
N GLY A 75 3.98 -10.60 20.43
CA GLY A 75 3.23 -11.85 20.59
C GLY A 75 2.11 -12.04 19.55
N ILE A 76 1.94 -11.11 18.62
CA ILE A 76 0.86 -11.12 17.61
C ILE A 76 1.43 -11.67 16.29
N SER A 77 0.86 -12.76 15.79
CA SER A 77 1.28 -13.37 14.53
C SER A 77 0.46 -12.93 13.33
N GLU A 78 -0.82 -12.65 13.52
CA GLU A 78 -1.78 -12.46 12.43
C GLU A 78 -3.00 -11.64 12.88
N PHE A 79 -3.70 -11.08 11.90
CA PHE A 79 -5.00 -10.43 12.09
C PHE A 79 -5.97 -10.87 11.01
N PHE A 80 -7.26 -10.61 11.24
CA PHE A 80 -8.35 -11.07 10.38
C PHE A 80 -9.22 -9.91 9.91
N LEU A 81 -9.66 -9.94 8.66
CA LEU A 81 -10.67 -9.02 8.10
C LEU A 81 -11.81 -9.82 7.46
N PRO A 82 -13.07 -9.37 7.54
CA PRO A 82 -14.16 -10.00 6.81
C PRO A 82 -13.93 -9.88 5.30
N MET A 83 -14.12 -10.97 4.55
CA MET A 83 -14.05 -10.94 3.09
C MET A 83 -15.31 -10.26 2.53
N PRO A 84 -15.21 -9.24 1.67
CA PRO A 84 -16.37 -8.68 1.00
C PRO A 84 -17.01 -9.73 0.08
N SER A 85 -18.34 -9.84 0.13
CA SER A 85 -19.13 -10.81 -0.67
C SER A 85 -19.04 -10.60 -2.18
N ASN A 86 -18.65 -9.40 -2.62
CA ASN A 86 -18.72 -8.98 -4.01
C ASN A 86 -17.40 -9.20 -4.79
N ILE A 87 -16.40 -9.83 -4.16
CA ILE A 87 -15.07 -10.01 -4.74
C ILE A 87 -14.69 -11.49 -4.73
N ASP A 88 -14.24 -11.98 -5.87
CA ASP A 88 -13.72 -13.33 -6.03
C ASP A 88 -12.24 -13.38 -5.62
N TYR A 89 -11.95 -14.07 -4.52
CA TYR A 89 -10.61 -14.24 -3.97
C TYR A 89 -9.61 -14.79 -5.00
N SER A 90 -10.06 -15.68 -5.90
CA SER A 90 -9.19 -16.33 -6.88
C SER A 90 -8.61 -15.37 -7.92
N LYS A 91 -9.28 -14.24 -8.15
CA LYS A 91 -8.90 -13.22 -9.13
C LYS A 91 -8.02 -12.12 -8.56
N VAL A 92 -7.88 -12.06 -7.24
CA VAL A 92 -7.07 -11.05 -6.55
C VAL A 92 -5.59 -11.35 -6.74
N LYS A 93 -4.83 -10.37 -7.19
CA LYS A 93 -3.37 -10.45 -7.28
C LYS A 93 -2.71 -9.92 -6.03
N GLU A 94 -3.26 -8.88 -5.43
CA GLU A 94 -2.63 -8.16 -4.33
C GLU A 94 -3.66 -7.56 -3.37
N PHE A 95 -3.34 -7.62 -2.08
CA PHE A 95 -4.07 -6.95 -1.00
C PHE A 95 -3.19 -5.86 -0.39
N THR A 96 -3.62 -4.61 -0.46
CA THR A 96 -2.87 -3.48 0.06
C THR A 96 -3.66 -2.75 1.15
N ILE A 97 -3.05 -2.60 2.32
CA ILE A 97 -3.61 -1.86 3.44
C ILE A 97 -3.04 -0.46 3.43
N LEU A 98 -3.93 0.53 3.32
CA LEU A 98 -3.57 1.93 3.16
C LEU A 98 -4.18 2.78 4.29
N PRO A 99 -3.35 3.49 5.07
CA PRO A 99 -3.85 4.46 6.05
C PRO A 99 -4.20 5.78 5.35
N LYS A 100 -5.48 6.15 5.32
CA LYS A 100 -5.97 7.42 4.73
C LYS A 100 -7.03 8.04 5.64
N ASN A 101 -6.96 9.36 5.84
CA ASN A 101 -7.98 10.12 6.58
C ASN A 101 -8.30 9.55 7.99
N GLY A 102 -7.32 8.97 8.68
CA GLY A 102 -7.52 8.38 10.01
C GLY A 102 -8.16 6.97 10.03
N ALA A 103 -8.42 6.39 8.86
CA ALA A 103 -8.92 5.02 8.71
C ALA A 103 -7.95 4.14 7.91
N PHE A 104 -8.09 2.83 8.05
CA PHE A 104 -7.38 1.85 7.21
C PHE A 104 -8.31 1.36 6.12
N TYR A 105 -7.85 1.45 4.87
CA TYR A 105 -8.55 0.94 3.70
C TYR A 105 -7.85 -0.32 3.20
N LEU A 106 -8.64 -1.31 2.79
CA LEU A 106 -8.17 -2.48 2.07
C LEU A 106 -8.41 -2.24 0.57
N GLU A 107 -7.33 -2.05 -0.18
CA GLU A 107 -7.32 -2.01 -1.63
C GLU A 107 -7.03 -3.41 -2.16
N ILE A 108 -7.83 -3.86 -3.13
CA ILE A 108 -7.74 -5.19 -3.73
C ILE A 108 -7.50 -4.99 -5.23
N SER A 109 -6.37 -5.48 -5.73
CA SER A 109 -5.93 -5.34 -7.15
C SER A 109 -5.71 -6.68 -7.83
#